data_AF-A0A522P8U8-F1
#
_entry.id   AF-A0A522P8U8-F1
#
_cell.length_a   1.000
_cell.length_b   1.000
_cell.length_c   1.000
_cell.angle_alpha   90.00
_cell.angle_beta   90.00
_cell.angle_gamma   90.00
#
_symmetry.space_group_name_H-M   'P 1'
#
loop_
_entity.id
_entity.type
_entity.pdbx_description
1 polymer ?
#
loop_
_entity_poly.entity_id
_entity_poly.type
_entity_poly.pdbx_seq_one_letter_code
_entity_poly.pdbx_strand_id
1 'polypeptide(L)'
;MSSIASPGAAVSCADRLEVLFEELAELCGQRNAIDGRLVEIVAEIDRDQLCGVTGARSVPALVAWKTGCSPGNAHTIAAIAGRLGEFPRCVQGMREGRLSVDQVGVIAA
;
A
#
# COMPACT_ATOMS: atom_id res chain seq x y z
N MET A 1 -33.43 39.05 28.93
CA MET A 1 -33.20 37.59 28.94
C MET A 1 -31.74 37.36 28.60
N SER A 2 -30.95 36.85 29.55
CA SER A 2 -29.53 36.55 29.33
C SER A 2 -29.42 35.17 28.68
N SER A 3 -28.95 35.12 27.44
CA SER A 3 -28.63 33.87 26.75
C SER A 3 -27.32 33.34 27.32
N ILE A 4 -27.39 32.26 28.08
CA ILE A 4 -26.21 31.54 28.54
C ILE A 4 -25.71 30.78 27.31
N ALA A 5 -24.59 31.20 26.74
CA ALA A 5 -23.90 30.42 25.73
C ALA A 5 -23.50 29.08 26.35
N SER A 6 -24.02 27.97 25.81
CA SER A 6 -23.56 26.63 26.19
C SER A 6 -22.04 26.57 26.07
N PRO A 7 -21.31 26.06 27.08
CA PRO A 7 -19.90 25.77 26.92
C PRO A 7 -19.79 24.75 25.78
N GLY A 8 -19.00 25.06 24.75
CA GLY A 8 -18.71 24.10 23.69
C GLY A 8 -18.20 22.81 24.32
N ALA A 9 -18.87 21.68 24.05
CA ALA A 9 -18.50 20.40 24.62
C ALA A 9 -17.02 20.11 24.35
N ALA A 10 -16.24 19.90 25.42
CA ALA A 10 -14.83 19.57 25.29
C ALA A 10 -14.69 18.21 24.60
N VAL A 11 -13.98 18.17 23.48
CA VAL A 11 -13.67 16.93 22.73
C VAL A 11 -12.95 15.97 23.67
N SER A 12 -13.48 14.76 23.82
CA SER A 12 -12.87 13.73 24.66
C SER A 12 -11.69 13.06 23.93
N CYS A 13 -10.84 12.34 24.68
CA CYS A 13 -9.78 11.53 24.07
C CYS A 13 -10.34 10.44 23.13
N ALA A 14 -11.53 9.93 23.42
CA ALA A 14 -12.20 8.93 22.58
C ALA A 14 -12.61 9.55 21.24
N ASP A 15 -13.26 10.72 21.27
CA ASP A 15 -13.66 11.44 20.06
C ASP A 15 -12.44 11.77 19.18
N ARG A 16 -11.31 12.16 19.80
CA ARG A 16 -10.08 12.43 19.05
C ARG A 16 -9.50 11.18 18.41
N LEU A 17 -9.58 10.03 19.08
CA LEU A 17 -9.08 8.76 18.57
C LEU A 17 -9.91 8.28 17.37
N GLU A 18 -11.24 8.46 17.42
CA GLU A 18 -12.13 8.10 16.31
C GLU A 18 -11.76 8.87 15.03
N VAL A 19 -11.57 10.20 15.13
CA VAL A 19 -11.13 11.02 14.00
C VAL A 19 -9.78 10.55 13.45
N LEU A 20 -8.82 10.19 14.33
CA LEU A 20 -7.52 9.67 13.90
C LEU A 20 -7.63 8.31 13.21
N PHE A 21 -8.57 7.45 13.62
CA PHE A 21 -8.80 6.17 12.97
C PHE A 21 -9.44 6.32 11.59
N GLU A 22 -10.36 7.27 11.41
CA GLU A 22 -10.91 7.59 10.10
C GLU A 22 -9.81 8.09 9.15
N GLU A 23 -8.96 9.01 9.61
CA GLU A 23 -7.82 9.51 8.84
C GLU A 23 -6.82 8.38 8.51
N LEU A 24 -6.52 7.51 9.48
CA LEU A 24 -5.63 6.38 9.26
C LEU A 24 -6.21 5.38 8.25
N ALA A 25 -7.52 5.12 8.29
CA ALA A 25 -8.18 4.21 7.35
C ALA A 25 -8.13 4.73 5.91
N GLU A 26 -8.38 6.02 5.72
CA GLU A 26 -8.25 6.70 4.43
C GLU A 26 -6.81 6.61 3.90
N LEU A 27 -5.82 6.96 4.73
CA LEU A 27 -4.40 6.85 4.38
C LEU A 27 -3.98 5.41 4.06
N CYS A 28 -4.51 4.42 4.78
CA CYS A 28 -4.26 3.01 4.50
C CYS A 28 -4.83 2.61 3.13
N GLY A 29 -6.05 3.05 2.79
CA GLY A 29 -6.63 2.81 1.47
C GLY A 29 -5.77 3.41 0.35
N GLN A 30 -5.31 4.64 0.53
CA GLN A 30 -4.42 5.31 -0.41
C GLN A 30 -3.07 4.58 -0.54
N ARG A 31 -2.46 4.18 0.57
CA ARG A 31 -1.20 3.42 0.58
C ARG A 31 -1.36 2.10 -0.17
N ASN A 32 -2.44 1.36 0.09
CA ASN A 32 -2.73 0.10 -0.58
C ASN A 32 -2.88 0.27 -2.10
N ALA A 33 -3.53 1.34 -2.55
CA ALA A 33 -3.67 1.67 -3.97
C ALA A 33 -2.33 2.04 -4.62
N ILE A 34 -1.50 2.83 -3.92
CA ILE A 34 -0.14 3.17 -4.36
C ILE A 34 0.71 1.92 -4.49
N ASP A 35 0.68 1.04 -3.48
CA ASP A 35 1.42 -0.20 -3.50
C ASP A 35 0.94 -1.14 -4.61
N GLY A 36 -0.37 -1.19 -4.87
CA GLY A 36 -0.94 -1.90 -6.02
C GLY A 36 -0.37 -1.39 -7.35
N ARG A 37 -0.24 -0.08 -7.52
CA ARG A 37 0.38 0.51 -8.70
C ARG A 37 1.88 0.20 -8.79
N LEU A 38 2.60 0.19 -7.66
CA LEU A 38 4.01 -0.21 -7.63
C LEU A 38 4.19 -1.65 -8.12
N VAL A 39 3.35 -2.58 -7.63
CA VAL A 39 3.37 -3.97 -8.06
C VAL A 39 3.16 -4.10 -9.58
N GLU A 40 2.24 -3.34 -10.18
CA GLU A 40 2.03 -3.36 -11.63
C GLU A 40 3.26 -2.89 -12.42
N ILE A 41 3.88 -1.81 -11.98
CA ILE A 41 5.11 -1.27 -12.60
C ILE A 41 6.22 -2.32 -12.51
N VAL A 42 6.37 -2.97 -11.35
CA VAL A 42 7.36 -4.03 -11.16
C VAL A 42 7.05 -5.24 -12.04
N ALA A 43 5.77 -5.59 -12.23
CA ALA A 43 5.36 -6.69 -13.09
C ALA A 43 5.65 -6.41 -14.56
N GLU A 44 5.53 -5.16 -15.01
CA GLU A 44 5.96 -4.73 -16.35
C GLU A 44 7.48 -4.83 -16.49
N ILE A 45 8.24 -4.30 -15.53
CA ILE A 45 9.71 -4.38 -15.51
C ILE A 45 10.21 -5.82 -15.59
N ASP A 46 9.59 -6.74 -14.83
CA ASP A 46 9.97 -8.15 -14.80
C ASP A 46 9.63 -8.87 -16.11
N ARG A 47 8.38 -8.72 -16.58
CA ARG A 47 7.88 -9.32 -17.84
C ARG A 47 8.72 -8.91 -19.04
N ASP A 48 9.04 -7.62 -19.14
CA ASP A 48 9.78 -7.05 -20.25
C ASP A 48 11.30 -7.12 -20.05
N GLN A 49 11.75 -7.78 -18.97
CA GLN A 49 13.17 -8.00 -18.62
C GLN A 49 14.00 -6.72 -18.52
N LEU A 50 13.37 -5.62 -18.09
CA LEU A 50 13.98 -4.28 -18.05
C LEU A 50 14.93 -4.09 -16.86
N CYS A 51 14.92 -4.98 -15.87
CA CYS A 51 15.81 -4.89 -14.70
C CYS A 51 17.30 -4.84 -15.10
N GLY A 52 17.69 -5.51 -16.19
CA GLY A 52 19.07 -5.55 -16.65
C GLY A 52 19.65 -4.17 -17.02
N VAL A 53 18.82 -3.25 -17.52
CA VAL A 53 19.29 -1.92 -17.95
C VAL A 53 19.63 -1.00 -16.77
N THR A 54 19.19 -1.34 -15.55
CA THR A 54 19.39 -0.49 -14.37
C THR A 54 20.66 -0.83 -13.62
N GLY A 55 21.36 -1.92 -13.98
CA GLY A 55 22.48 -2.47 -13.21
C GLY A 55 22.09 -3.13 -11.89
N ALA A 56 20.80 -3.34 -11.63
CA ALA A 56 20.35 -4.06 -10.44
C ALA A 56 20.56 -5.56 -10.62
N ARG A 57 21.01 -6.23 -9.56
CA ARG A 57 21.31 -7.68 -9.61
C ARG A 57 20.06 -8.58 -9.67
N SER A 58 18.89 -8.05 -9.31
CA SER A 58 17.60 -8.75 -9.34
C SER A 58 16.44 -7.75 -9.20
N VAL A 59 15.23 -8.17 -9.56
CA VAL A 59 14.01 -7.35 -9.42
C VAL A 59 13.75 -6.94 -7.96
N PRO A 60 13.81 -7.84 -6.94
CA PRO A 60 13.69 -7.40 -5.54
C PRO A 60 14.77 -6.38 -5.13
N ALA A 61 16.00 -6.50 -5.64
CA ALA A 61 17.05 -5.53 -5.34
C ALA A 61 16.75 -4.16 -5.98
N LEU A 62 16.20 -4.14 -7.20
CA LEU A 62 15.72 -2.93 -7.85
C LEU A 62 14.59 -2.27 -7.04
N VAL A 63 13.60 -3.05 -6.60
CA VAL A 63 12.46 -2.54 -5.81
C VAL A 63 12.95 -1.93 -4.51
N ALA A 64 13.79 -2.65 -3.74
CA ALA A 64 14.35 -2.13 -2.49
C ALA A 64 15.11 -0.82 -2.71
N TRP A 65 15.93 -0.74 -3.77
CA TRP A 65 16.67 0.48 -4.11
C TRP A 65 15.76 1.65 -4.48
N LYS A 66 14.78 1.44 -5.37
CA LYS A 66 13.95 2.53 -5.90
C LYS A 66 12.89 3.03 -4.93
N THR A 67 12.38 2.17 -4.08
CA THR A 67 11.31 2.51 -3.12
C THR A 67 11.84 2.83 -1.73
N GLY A 68 13.09 2.44 -1.41
CA GLY A 68 13.65 2.56 -0.07
C GLY A 68 13.05 1.60 0.96
N CYS A 69 12.24 0.62 0.54
CA CYS A 69 11.63 -0.33 1.46
C CYS A 69 12.61 -1.40 1.95
N SER A 70 12.22 -2.15 2.98
CA SER A 70 13.01 -3.27 3.47
C SER A 70 13.18 -4.37 2.41
N PRO A 71 14.24 -5.19 2.49
CA PRO A 71 14.41 -6.32 1.58
C PRO A 71 13.26 -7.32 1.62
N GLY A 72 12.65 -7.53 2.79
CA GLY A 72 11.47 -8.40 2.93
C GLY A 72 10.27 -7.86 2.14
N ASN A 73 9.96 -6.57 2.31
CA ASN A 73 8.87 -5.94 1.56
C ASN A 73 9.12 -5.95 0.04
N ALA A 74 10.37 -5.73 -0.37
CA ALA A 74 10.76 -5.78 -1.77
C ALA A 74 10.58 -7.17 -2.40
N HIS A 75 10.87 -8.23 -1.64
CA HIS A 75 10.60 -9.60 -2.07
C HIS A 75 9.09 -9.85 -2.20
N THR A 76 8.29 -9.40 -1.23
CA THR A 76 6.83 -9.54 -1.30
C THR A 76 6.27 -8.85 -2.55
N ILE A 77 6.66 -7.60 -2.82
CA ILE A 77 6.23 -6.85 -4.01
C ILE A 77 6.63 -7.60 -5.29
N ALA A 78 7.87 -8.06 -5.39
CA ALA A 78 8.36 -8.79 -6.56
C ALA A 78 7.64 -10.14 -6.75
N ALA A 79 7.32 -10.86 -5.66
CA ALA A 79 6.58 -12.12 -5.71
C ALA A 79 5.16 -11.91 -6.24
N ILE A 80 4.46 -10.87 -5.76
CA ILE A 80 3.13 -10.52 -6.27
C ILE A 80 3.23 -10.12 -7.75
N ALA A 81 4.23 -9.31 -8.11
CA ALA A 81 4.43 -8.83 -9.48
C ALA A 81 4.64 -9.98 -10.48
N GLY A 82 5.49 -10.96 -10.14
CA GLY A 82 5.75 -12.14 -10.99
C GLY A 82 4.51 -13.03 -11.20
N ARG A 83 3.52 -12.94 -10.30
CA ARG A 83 2.29 -13.74 -10.31
C ARG A 83 1.03 -12.90 -10.53
N LEU A 84 1.18 -11.67 -11.00
CA LEU A 84 0.09 -10.69 -11.06
C LEU A 84 -1.13 -11.20 -11.85
N GLY A 85 -0.87 -11.95 -12.93
CA GLY A 85 -1.89 -12.53 -13.79
C GLY A 85 -2.68 -13.68 -13.15
N GLU A 86 -2.18 -14.30 -12.08
CA GLU A 86 -2.85 -15.42 -11.40
C GLU A 86 -4.00 -14.96 -10.50
N PHE A 87 -3.98 -13.70 -10.04
CA PHE A 87 -4.89 -13.21 -8.99
C PHE A 87 -5.63 -11.92 -9.38
N PRO A 88 -6.40 -11.88 -10.48
CA PRO A 88 -7.02 -10.65 -11.00
C PRO A 88 -7.93 -9.93 -9.99
N ARG A 89 -8.60 -10.69 -9.10
CA ARG A 89 -9.42 -10.11 -8.02
C ARG A 89 -8.58 -9.44 -6.93
N CYS A 90 -7.41 -10.00 -6.60
CA CYS A 90 -6.49 -9.40 -5.63
C CYS A 90 -5.92 -8.09 -6.19
N VAL A 91 -5.49 -8.10 -7.45
CA VAL A 91 -4.99 -6.90 -8.14
C VAL A 91 -6.03 -5.80 -8.14
N GLN A 92 -7.27 -6.12 -8.48
CA GLN A 92 -8.35 -5.14 -8.44
C GLN A 92 -8.61 -4.61 -7.03
N GLY A 93 -8.56 -5.49 -6.02
CA GLY A 93 -8.68 -5.08 -4.62
C GLY A 93 -7.56 -4.13 -4.17
N MET A 94 -6.32 -4.34 -4.63
CA MET A 94 -5.21 -3.42 -4.36
C MET A 94 -5.45 -2.07 -5.03
N ARG A 95 -5.84 -2.03 -6.32
CA ARG A 95 -6.16 -0.78 -7.05
C ARG A 95 -7.22 0.06 -6.36
N GLU A 96 -8.23 -0.60 -5.79
CA GLU A 96 -9.32 0.05 -5.06
C GLU A 96 -8.95 0.38 -3.60
N GLY A 97 -7.70 0.14 -3.18
CA GLY A 97 -7.22 0.39 -1.82
C GLY A 97 -7.71 -0.61 -0.77
N ARG A 98 -8.48 -1.63 -1.18
CA ARG A 98 -9.13 -2.61 -0.28
C ARG A 98 -8.20 -3.71 0.23
N LEU A 99 -7.09 -3.97 -0.47
CA LEU A 99 -6.11 -5.01 -0.10
C LEU A 99 -4.70 -4.43 -0.03
N SER A 100 -3.97 -4.75 1.05
CA SER A 100 -2.57 -4.36 1.19
C SER A 100 -1.62 -5.37 0.52
N VAL A 101 -0.37 -4.93 0.27
CA VAL A 101 0.72 -5.82 -0.18
C VAL A 101 0.91 -6.99 0.78
N ASP A 102 0.88 -6.77 2.09
CA ASP A 102 1.09 -7.83 3.07
C ASP A 102 0.00 -8.92 2.97
N GLN A 103 -1.25 -8.54 2.75
CA GLN A 103 -2.35 -9.49 2.60
C GLN A 103 -2.23 -10.32 1.31
N VAL A 104 -1.94 -9.66 0.19
CA VAL A 104 -1.78 -10.34 -1.10
C VAL A 104 -0.48 -11.15 -1.15
N GLY A 105 0.56 -10.69 -0.44
CA GLY A 105 1.85 -11.33 -0.29
C GLY A 105 1.77 -12.74 0.28
N VAL A 106 0.85 -12.99 1.22
CA VAL A 106 0.60 -14.34 1.77
C VAL A 106 0.13 -15.31 0.69
N ILE A 107 -0.60 -14.83 -0.31
CA ILE A 107 -1.13 -15.64 -1.42
C ILE A 107 -0.07 -15.84 -2.50
N ALA A 108 0.79 -14.84 -2.69
CA ALA A 108 1.84 -14.85 -3.70
C ALA A 108 3.14 -15.56 -3.28
N ALA A 109 3.30 -15.84 -1.98
CA ALA A 109 4.44 -16.59 -1.42
C ALA A 109 4.55 -18.03 -1.94
#